data_AF-A0A6P2AB88-F1
#
_entry.id   AF-A0A6P2AB88-F1
#
_cell.length_a   1.000
_cell.length_b   1.000
_cell.length_c   1.000
_cell.angle_alpha   90.00
_cell.angle_beta   90.00
_cell.angle_gamma   90.00
#
_symmetry.space_group_name_H-M   'P 1'
#
loop_
_entity.id
_entity.type
_entity.pdbx_description
1 polymer ?
#
loop_
_entity_poly.entity_id
_entity_poly.type
_entity_poly.pdbx_seq_one_letter_code
_entity_poly.pdbx_strand_id
1 'polypeptide(L)'
;MNREDIVNYLKQSYQEGAKFYIQKTADYQSKTGIRRLKTINNLKVIDFTPEIFDSPEGDIFIDYLLAAEKSGSRIFVSKPDKSLKRVNFTPALVNLA
;
A
#
# COMPACT_ATOMS: atom_id res chain seq x y z
N MET A 1 -6.29 -1.72 -10.06
CA MET A 1 -5.90 -0.53 -10.83
C MET A 1 -4.82 -0.96 -11.81
N ASN A 2 -4.75 -0.37 -13.01
CA ASN A 2 -3.60 -0.61 -13.89
C ASN A 2 -2.39 0.23 -13.40
N ARG A 3 -1.20 0.03 -13.97
CA ARG A 3 0.03 0.76 -13.55
C ARG A 3 -0.15 2.27 -13.64
N GLU A 4 -0.72 2.76 -14.74
CA GLU A 4 -0.87 4.19 -15.03
C GLU A 4 -1.85 4.88 -14.08
N ASP A 5 -2.89 4.18 -13.63
CA ASP A 5 -3.79 4.66 -12.59
C ASP A 5 -3.07 4.80 -11.23
N ILE A 6 -2.20 3.85 -10.88
CA ILE A 6 -1.43 3.84 -9.63
C ILE A 6 -0.43 5.00 -9.61
N VAL A 7 0.47 5.01 -10.60
CA VAL A 7 0.82 6.19 -11.40
C VAL A 7 0.30 7.55 -10.94
N ASN A 8 -0.75 7.93 -11.64
CA ASN A 8 -1.44 9.20 -11.55
C ASN A 8 -1.97 9.45 -10.13
N TYR A 9 -2.48 8.42 -9.46
CA TYR A 9 -2.95 8.54 -8.08
C TYR A 9 -1.84 8.96 -7.11
N LEU A 10 -0.65 8.34 -7.22
CA LEU A 10 0.50 8.64 -6.37
C LEU A 10 1.03 10.05 -6.64
N LYS A 11 1.24 10.40 -7.92
CA LYS A 11 1.69 11.75 -8.33
C LYS A 11 0.71 12.83 -7.85
N GLN A 12 -0.59 12.66 -8.10
CA GLN A 12 -1.62 13.62 -7.69
C GLN A 12 -1.70 13.75 -6.17
N SER A 13 -1.72 12.63 -5.44
CA SER A 13 -1.79 12.67 -3.98
C SER A 13 -0.56 13.35 -3.37
N TYR A 14 0.63 13.10 -3.93
CA TYR A 14 1.84 13.80 -3.50
C TYR A 14 1.75 15.31 -3.71
N GLN A 15 1.25 15.76 -4.88
CA GLN A 15 1.03 17.19 -5.16
C GLN A 15 0.05 17.84 -4.18
N GLU A 16 -0.93 17.07 -3.69
CA GLU A 16 -1.86 17.50 -2.63
C GLU A 16 -1.24 17.47 -1.22
N GLY A 17 0.07 17.22 -1.09
CA GLY A 17 0.77 17.13 0.19
C GLY A 17 0.49 15.85 0.97
N ALA A 18 0.06 14.78 0.30
CA ALA A 18 -0.23 13.52 0.97
C ALA A 18 1.05 12.81 1.45
N LYS A 19 0.94 12.17 2.61
CA LYS A 19 1.93 11.24 3.15
C LYS A 19 1.45 9.81 3.01
N PHE A 20 2.35 8.93 2.59
CA PHE A 20 2.07 7.53 2.41
C PHE A 20 2.66 6.70 3.54
N TYR A 21 1.98 5.61 3.89
CA TYR A 21 2.38 4.74 4.98
C TYR A 21 2.12 3.28 4.63
N ILE A 22 2.94 2.39 5.17
CA ILE A 22 2.76 0.94 5.12
C ILE A 22 2.69 0.36 6.53
N GLN A 23 1.74 -0.55 6.74
CA GLN A 23 1.63 -1.39 7.92
C GLN A 23 1.84 -2.84 7.53
N LYS A 24 2.97 -3.42 7.97
CA LYS A 24 3.28 -4.84 7.72
C LYS A 24 2.41 -5.74 8.58
N THR A 25 1.85 -6.77 7.96
CA THR A 25 1.10 -7.86 8.61
C THR A 25 1.80 -9.19 8.35
N ALA A 26 1.67 -10.14 9.29
CA ALA A 26 2.06 -11.53 9.10
C ALA A 26 0.82 -12.40 9.24
N ASP A 27 0.81 -13.49 8.47
CA ASP A 27 -0.03 -14.62 8.79
C ASP A 27 0.36 -15.18 10.14
N TYR A 28 -0.63 -15.29 11.01
CA TYR A 28 -0.51 -15.92 12.30
C TYR A 28 -1.64 -16.93 12.45
N GLN A 29 -1.28 -18.18 12.73
CA GLN A 29 -2.24 -19.21 13.07
C GLN A 29 -2.52 -19.14 14.56
N SER A 30 -3.77 -18.88 14.94
CA SER A 30 -4.18 -18.92 16.34
C SER A 30 -4.12 -20.35 16.88
N LYS A 31 -4.10 -20.48 18.22
CA LYS A 31 -4.22 -21.78 18.92
C LYS A 31 -5.48 -22.58 18.53
N THR A 32 -6.49 -21.90 17.97
CA THR A 32 -7.75 -22.50 17.49
C THR A 32 -7.69 -22.92 16.00
N GLY A 33 -6.52 -22.84 15.36
CA GLY A 33 -6.33 -23.20 13.95
C GLY A 33 -6.77 -22.12 12.94
N ILE A 34 -7.35 -21.02 13.39
CA ILE A 34 -7.84 -19.93 12.52
C ILE A 34 -6.65 -19.08 12.07
N ARG A 35 -6.44 -18.97 10.75
CA ARG A 35 -5.47 -18.03 10.17
C ARG A 35 -5.97 -16.60 10.31
N ARG A 36 -5.17 -15.74 10.91
CA ARG A 36 -5.43 -14.30 11.03
C ARG A 36 -4.20 -13.51 10.64
N LEU A 37 -4.40 -12.40 9.96
CA LEU A 37 -3.33 -11.42 9.75
C LEU A 37 -3.11 -10.64 11.04
N LYS A 38 -1.93 -10.80 11.63
CA LYS A 38 -1.50 -10.01 12.79
C LYS A 38 -0.61 -8.87 12.30
N THR A 39 -0.87 -7.64 12.76
CA THR A 39 0.04 -6.51 12.55
C THR A 39 1.38 -6.79 13.24
N ILE A 40 2.47 -6.75 12.47
CA ILE A 40 3.82 -7.00 12.99
C ILE A 40 4.48 -5.69 13.40
N ASN A 41 4.23 -4.62 12.63
CA ASN A 41 4.89 -3.33 12.80
C ASN A 41 3.89 -2.18 12.87
N ASN A 42 4.32 -1.10 13.52
CA ASN A 42 3.65 0.20 13.44
C ASN A 42 3.66 0.73 11.99
N LEU A 43 2.79 1.71 11.72
CA LEU A 43 2.80 2.43 10.44
C LEU A 43 4.19 3.03 10.20
N LYS A 44 4.77 2.73 9.05
CA LYS A 44 6.02 3.33 8.56
C LYS A 44 5.72 4.24 7.39
N VAL A 45 6.36 5.40 7.36
CA VAL A 45 6.27 6.33 6.22
C VAL A 45 6.89 5.69 4.98
N ILE A 46 6.28 5.92 3.83
CA ILE A 46 6.83 5.61 2.51
C ILE A 46 7.18 6.95 1.87
N ASP A 47 8.48 7.24 1.80
CA ASP A 47 8.99 8.44 1.16
C ASP A 47 9.32 8.15 -0.31
N PHE A 48 8.89 9.03 -1.20
CA PHE A 48 9.24 9.02 -2.61
C PHE A 48 9.10 10.43 -3.17
N THR A 49 9.69 10.67 -4.35
CA THR A 49 9.43 11.87 -5.14
C THR A 49 8.78 11.46 -6.47
N PRO A 50 7.88 12.28 -7.06
CA PRO A 50 7.14 11.91 -8.27
C PRO A 50 8.01 11.54 -9.48
N GLU A 51 9.24 12.04 -9.54
CA GLU A 51 10.17 11.84 -10.65
C GLU A 51 10.63 10.39 -10.77
N ILE A 52 10.60 9.60 -9.68
CA ILE A 52 10.98 8.18 -9.74
C ILE A 52 10.11 7.39 -10.71
N PHE A 53 8.87 7.83 -10.96
CA PHE A 53 7.93 7.10 -11.81
C PHE A 53 8.26 7.19 -13.30
N ASP A 54 9.17 8.08 -13.67
CA ASP A 54 9.68 8.25 -15.04
C ASP A 54 11.01 7.50 -15.25
N SER A 55 11.44 6.71 -14.25
CA SER A 55 12.65 5.86 -14.26
C SER A 55 12.34 4.40 -13.89
N PRO A 56 13.26 3.44 -14.13
CA PRO A 56 13.07 2.04 -13.74
C PRO A 56 12.84 1.83 -12.24
N GLU A 57 13.33 2.73 -11.39
CA GLU A 57 13.07 2.72 -9.95
C GLU A 57 11.58 2.86 -9.62
N GLY A 58 10.83 3.59 -10.45
CA GLY A 58 9.39 3.72 -10.34
C GLY A 58 8.65 2.39 -10.53
N ASP A 59 9.11 1.56 -11.46
CA ASP A 59 8.56 0.22 -11.67
C ASP A 59 8.78 -0.66 -10.45
N ILE A 60 10.01 -0.66 -9.92
CA ILE A 60 10.36 -1.39 -8.69
C ILE A 60 9.51 -0.92 -7.52
N PHE A 61 9.26 0.39 -7.41
CA PHE A 61 8.44 0.95 -6.34
C PHE A 61 6.98 0.51 -6.46
N ILE A 62 6.38 0.54 -7.66
CA ILE A 62 5.01 0.07 -7.88
C ILE A 62 4.90 -1.42 -7.56
N ASP A 63 5.86 -2.22 -8.04
CA ASP A 63 5.91 -3.66 -7.76
C ASP A 63 6.04 -3.94 -6.25
N TYR A 64 6.82 -3.14 -5.53
CA TYR A 64 6.90 -3.20 -4.07
C TYR A 64 5.54 -2.94 -3.40
N LEU A 65 4.80 -1.91 -3.81
CA LEU A 65 3.47 -1.62 -3.25
C LEU A 65 2.48 -2.74 -3.54
N LEU A 66 2.49 -3.27 -4.77
CA LEU A 66 1.62 -4.37 -5.17
C LEU A 66 1.97 -5.67 -4.43
N ALA A 67 3.26 -5.98 -4.27
CA ALA A 67 3.72 -7.14 -3.50
C ALA A 67 3.36 -7.00 -2.01
N ALA A 68 3.49 -5.80 -1.44
CA ALA A 68 3.07 -5.51 -0.09
C ALA A 68 1.58 -5.82 0.12
N GLU A 69 0.70 -5.33 -0.76
CA GLU A 69 -0.73 -5.64 -0.68
C GLU A 69 -1.03 -7.12 -0.85
N LYS A 70 -0.40 -7.80 -1.81
CA LYS A 70 -0.56 -9.25 -2.03
C LYS A 70 -0.17 -10.07 -0.80
N SER A 71 0.83 -9.60 -0.03
CA SER A 71 1.24 -10.21 1.24
C SER A 71 0.30 -9.90 2.42
N GLY A 72 -0.78 -9.14 2.19
CA GLY A 72 -1.73 -8.71 3.21
C GLY A 72 -1.36 -7.41 3.94
N SER A 73 -0.18 -6.83 3.65
CA SER A 73 0.22 -5.55 4.21
C SER A 73 -0.74 -4.45 3.75
N ARG A 74 -0.93 -3.44 4.60
CA ARG A 74 -1.90 -2.37 4.36
C ARG A 74 -1.18 -1.08 4.02
N ILE A 75 -1.61 -0.43 2.95
CA ILE A 75 -1.10 0.87 2.53
C ILE A 75 -2.11 1.94 2.91
N PHE A 76 -1.61 3.05 3.45
CA PHE A 76 -2.43 4.17 3.88
C PHE A 76 -1.92 5.48 3.28
N VAL A 77 -2.84 6.42 3.15
CA VAL A 77 -2.60 7.80 2.71
C VAL A 77 -3.17 8.76 3.75
N SER A 78 -2.42 9.79 4.10
CA SER A 78 -2.90 10.92 4.92
C SER A 78 -2.75 12.19 4.10
N LYS A 79 -3.84 12.93 3.87
CA LYS A 79 -3.79 14.27 3.26
C LYS A 79 -3.84 15.32 4.38
N PRO A 80 -3.35 16.56 4.18
CA PRO A 80 -3.26 17.58 5.24
C PRO A 80 -4.56 17.77 6.05
N ASP A 81 -5.71 17.77 5.36
CA ASP A 81 -7.02 18.00 5.98
C ASP A 81 -7.88 16.74 6.12
N LYS A 82 -7.31 15.55 5.87
CA LYS A 82 -8.08 14.30 5.87
C LYS A 82 -7.48 13.29 6.81
N SER A 83 -8.36 12.50 7.42
CA SER A 83 -7.97 11.35 8.20
C SER A 83 -7.19 10.34 7.36
N LEU A 84 -6.40 9.52 8.07
CA LEU A 84 -5.67 8.39 7.48
C LEU A 84 -6.64 7.43 6.80
N LYS A 85 -6.49 7.23 5.49
CA LYS A 85 -7.33 6.33 4.69
C LYS A 85 -6.51 5.18 4.15
N ARG A 86 -7.09 3.98 4.15
CA ARG A 86 -6.49 2.82 3.48
C ARG A 86 -6.69 2.95 1.96
N VAL A 87 -5.66 2.61 1.20
CA VAL A 87 -5.69 2.52 -0.26
C VAL A 87 -5.52 1.05 -0.64
N ASN A 88 -6.17 0.64 -1.72
CA ASN A 88 -5.97 -0.67 -2.34
C ASN A 88 -5.67 -0.45 -3.83
N PHE A 89 -4.51 -0.88 -4.28
CA PHE A 89 -4.08 -0.81 -5.68
C PHE A 89 -4.46 -2.07 -6.46
N THR A 90 -4.44 -3.21 -5.77
CA THR A 90 -4.94 -4.49 -6.27
C THR A 90 -6.46 -4.52 -6.15
N PRO A 91 -7.20 -4.93 -7.21
CA PRO A 91 -8.61 -5.24 -7.06
C PRO A 91 -8.72 -6.35 -6.00
N ALA A 92 -9.67 -6.22 -5.07
CA ALA A 92 -9.90 -7.23 -4.05
C ALA A 92 -10.07 -8.57 -4.75
N LEU A 93 -9.11 -9.48 -4.58
CA LEU A 93 -9.32 -10.88 -4.91
C LEU A 93 -10.43 -11.35 -3.97
N VAL A 94 -11.65 -11.36 -4.49
CA VAL A 94 -12.75 -12.08 -3.88
C VAL A 94 -12.31 -13.54 -3.89
N ASN A 95 -11.75 -14.01 -2.79
CA ASN A 95 -11.56 -15.44 -2.58
C ASN A 95 -12.95 -16.05 -2.43
N LEU A 96 -13.51 -16.49 -3.56
CA LEU A 96 -14.50 -17.55 -3.61
C LEU A 96 -13.75 -18.86 -3.35
N ALA A 97 -13.66 -19.26 -2.08
CA ALA A 97 -13.28 -20.60 -1.67
C ALA A 97 -13.97 -20.95 -0.36
#